data_AF-A0A0V1BIZ3-F1
#
_entry.id   AF-A0A0V1BIZ3-F1
#
_cell.length_a   1.000
_cell.length_b   1.000
_cell.length_c   1.000
_cell.angle_alpha   90.00
_cell.angle_beta   90.00
_cell.angle_gamma   90.00
#
_symmetry.space_group_name_H-M   'P 1'
#
loop_
_entity.id
_entity.type
_entity.pdbx_description
1 polymer ?
#
loop_
_entity_poly.entity_id
_entity_poly.type
_entity_poly.pdbx_seq_one_letter_code
_entity_poly.pdbx_strand_id
1 'polypeptide(L)'
;LVKFNLDGQLYDACHKDAVEKCHARKNWHETGVGSKGVMGPEPGYFVLTCLYRHAYDEDDVKLSASCLKEVRRVMRERSVSVRLMPEIADACFNDLAEKCSRKTGVGEELMCLQEMFVKLEPNCQDAVRKYTMMQSRDFRLNQALSKACRQVIKIYCLEFAHEEIDNGDMMDCLLEHKGVPEMNHKCRAYVSHTELISMKDYRFTFKFRQACRSDVEQYCTSKADNADKYSRSNVVHCLSEILIVRIMLGEGPELKKECRKQLRAEYLKLDNAERIIDPELLDVCEADISKNGCQAYETTMLVTECLKEHKLDLEPACRKYIFRKEKLEFNDNTFDGMLQRVCASEIRKLCSTVGHENVLHCLEGHKDDLTMSDDCAELVNKRQHEQASDIRLMPVLYSSCSKEIRELCKNEYTLLKSFPDEDIQGKVIGCLRQWLTENNSKMSDKCRIELKHVIYNTEIDPTLDIPFYTACKSELDRLCADGYATGVGGHRGILECIKARYAEGTVKDETCKQQILRVMKEELADIHLDVNLYQACAMDVRHYCDDVQSGDSKILSCLLSAAQSSNARLSDECRSKLQDRQLIWAKAIKVCCLVFIFQFCKI
;
A
#
# COMPACT_ATOMS: atom_id res chain seq x y z
N LEU A 1 45.70 9.84 7.30
CA LEU A 1 45.44 8.66 6.45
C LEU A 1 46.53 7.65 6.74
N VAL A 2 46.29 6.67 7.60
CA VAL A 2 47.24 5.56 7.77
C VAL A 2 47.05 4.69 6.54
N LYS A 3 47.90 4.87 5.52
CA LYS A 3 47.99 3.89 4.43
C LYS A 3 48.42 2.57 5.05
N PHE A 4 47.64 1.53 4.84
CA PHE A 4 48.05 0.17 5.16
C PHE A 4 49.23 -0.18 4.25
N ASN A 5 50.45 0.01 4.76
CA ASN A 5 51.66 -0.42 4.08
C ASN A 5 51.91 -1.87 4.47
N LEU A 6 52.07 -2.74 3.47
CA LEU A 6 52.59 -4.09 3.67
C LEU A 6 53.96 -3.95 4.35
N ASP A 7 54.12 -4.50 5.54
CA ASP A 7 55.37 -4.41 6.27
C ASP A 7 56.44 -5.33 5.66
N GLY A 8 57.72 -5.03 5.92
CA GLY A 8 58.84 -5.81 5.37
C GLY A 8 58.81 -7.28 5.79
N GLN A 9 58.23 -7.59 6.95
CA GLN A 9 58.12 -8.96 7.46
C GLN A 9 57.22 -9.83 6.59
N LEU A 10 56.08 -9.29 6.14
CA LEU A 10 55.22 -9.99 5.20
C LEU A 10 55.91 -10.22 3.86
N TYR A 11 56.60 -9.21 3.33
CA TYR A 11 57.34 -9.36 2.08
C TYR A 11 58.42 -10.44 2.19
N ASP A 12 59.26 -10.40 3.22
CA ASP A 12 60.35 -11.37 3.40
C ASP A 12 59.83 -12.80 3.55
N ALA A 13 58.73 -12.99 4.29
CA ALA A 13 58.14 -14.30 4.51
C ALA A 13 57.37 -14.83 3.29
N CYS A 14 56.75 -13.95 2.51
CA CYS A 14 55.87 -14.32 1.40
C CYS A 14 56.44 -14.09 0.00
N HIS A 15 57.66 -13.56 -0.14
CA HIS A 15 58.23 -13.20 -1.44
C HIS A 15 58.18 -14.36 -2.45
N LYS A 16 58.64 -15.54 -2.02
CA LYS A 16 58.69 -16.74 -2.86
C LYS A 16 57.30 -17.19 -3.27
N ASP A 17 56.40 -17.32 -2.30
CA ASP A 17 55.00 -17.72 -2.54
C ASP A 17 54.27 -16.72 -3.45
N ALA A 18 54.50 -15.43 -3.26
CA ALA A 18 53.91 -14.37 -4.08
C ALA A 18 54.36 -14.46 -5.56
N VAL A 19 55.64 -14.72 -5.81
CA VAL A 19 56.16 -14.83 -7.18
C VAL A 19 55.74 -16.14 -7.84
N GLU A 20 55.82 -17.26 -7.12
CA GLU A 20 55.59 -18.59 -7.68
C GLU A 20 54.09 -18.93 -7.81
N LYS A 21 53.28 -18.55 -6.83
CA LYS A 21 51.86 -18.94 -6.73
C LYS A 21 50.92 -17.85 -7.21
N CYS A 22 51.30 -16.59 -7.01
CA CYS A 22 50.50 -15.41 -7.36
C CYS A 22 51.03 -14.64 -8.57
N HIS A 23 52.10 -15.11 -9.21
CA HIS A 23 52.76 -14.46 -10.35
C HIS A 23 53.10 -12.98 -10.10
N ALA A 24 53.41 -12.63 -8.85
CA ALA A 24 53.79 -11.28 -8.45
C ALA A 24 55.12 -10.86 -9.08
N ARG A 25 55.29 -9.56 -9.35
CA ARG A 25 56.61 -9.00 -9.69
C ARG A 25 57.53 -9.15 -8.47
N LYS A 26 58.83 -9.38 -8.69
CA LYS A 26 59.79 -9.54 -7.58
C LYS A 26 59.75 -8.37 -6.58
N ASN A 27 59.52 -7.14 -7.03
CA ASN A 27 59.44 -5.95 -6.19
C ASN A 27 58.00 -5.51 -5.84
N TRP A 28 57.08 -6.44 -5.66
CA TRP A 28 55.64 -6.15 -5.41
C TRP A 28 55.34 -5.32 -4.14
N HIS A 29 56.28 -5.25 -3.20
CA HIS A 29 56.19 -4.49 -1.95
C HIS A 29 56.59 -3.01 -2.06
N GLU A 30 57.22 -2.60 -3.17
CA GLU A 30 57.65 -1.21 -3.37
C GLU A 30 56.44 -0.32 -3.63
N THR A 31 56.13 0.57 -2.69
CA THR A 31 55.04 1.54 -2.82
C THR A 31 55.45 2.66 -3.79
N GLY A 32 54.93 2.59 -5.01
CA GLY A 32 54.88 3.72 -5.92
C GLY A 32 56.16 4.01 -6.71
N VAL A 33 56.52 3.15 -7.66
CA VAL A 33 57.05 3.60 -8.95
C VAL A 33 56.49 2.70 -10.04
N GLY A 34 55.41 3.15 -10.69
CA GLY A 34 55.17 2.68 -12.05
C GLY A 34 56.39 3.08 -12.87
N SER A 35 57.18 2.11 -13.33
CA SER A 35 58.11 2.36 -14.43
C SER A 35 57.32 3.04 -15.54
N LYS A 36 57.57 4.34 -15.72
CA LYS A 36 56.98 5.19 -16.77
C LYS A 36 55.45 5.38 -16.67
N GLY A 37 55.00 6.24 -15.75
CA GLY A 37 53.83 7.11 -15.99
C GLY A 37 52.45 6.46 -16.24
N VAL A 38 52.26 5.16 -16.00
CA VAL A 38 50.94 4.52 -16.09
C VAL A 38 50.35 4.37 -14.69
N MET A 39 49.20 5.01 -14.44
CA MET A 39 48.35 4.73 -13.28
C MET A 39 47.84 3.29 -13.37
N GLY A 40 48.55 2.35 -12.72
CA GLY A 40 48.09 0.98 -12.48
C GLY A 40 47.70 0.79 -11.00
N PRO A 41 46.83 -0.19 -10.67
CA PRO A 41 46.38 -0.40 -9.30
C PRO A 41 47.53 -0.95 -8.42
N GLU A 42 47.51 -0.66 -7.11
CA GLU A 42 48.62 -0.97 -6.19
C GLU A 42 48.98 -2.48 -6.22
N PRO A 43 50.20 -2.87 -6.65
CA PRO A 43 50.56 -4.28 -6.84
C PRO A 43 50.45 -5.12 -5.57
N GLY A 44 50.80 -4.56 -4.42
CA GLY A 44 50.81 -5.27 -3.15
C GLY A 44 49.44 -5.72 -2.67
N TYR A 45 48.38 -5.01 -3.05
CA TYR A 45 47.03 -5.35 -2.65
C TYR A 45 46.56 -6.67 -3.28
N PHE A 46 46.71 -6.83 -4.60
CA PHE A 46 46.32 -8.06 -5.30
C PHE A 46 47.17 -9.26 -4.90
N VAL A 47 48.45 -9.02 -4.59
CA VAL A 47 49.34 -10.07 -4.10
C VAL A 47 48.88 -10.56 -2.73
N LEU A 48 48.54 -9.65 -1.81
CA LEU A 48 47.99 -10.01 -0.50
C LEU A 48 46.67 -10.80 -0.65
N THR A 49 45.80 -10.40 -1.58
CA THR A 49 44.55 -11.12 -1.88
C THR A 49 44.80 -12.55 -2.36
N CYS A 50 45.72 -12.73 -3.31
CA CYS A 50 46.06 -14.04 -3.82
C CYS A 50 46.72 -14.93 -2.75
N LEU A 51 47.67 -14.39 -1.98
CA LEU A 51 48.30 -15.10 -0.89
C LEU A 51 47.27 -15.61 0.12
N TYR A 52 46.29 -14.77 0.48
CA TYR A 52 45.22 -15.21 1.37
C TYR A 52 44.37 -16.35 0.79
N ARG A 53 44.02 -16.32 -0.50
CA ARG A 53 43.27 -17.45 -1.11
C ARG A 53 44.04 -18.76 -0.94
N HIS A 54 45.35 -18.77 -1.21
CA HIS A 54 46.21 -19.92 -0.96
C HIS A 54 46.41 -20.28 0.53
N ALA A 55 46.04 -19.40 1.45
CA ALA A 55 46.09 -19.65 2.89
C ALA A 55 44.84 -20.38 3.42
N TYR A 56 43.71 -20.28 2.73
CA TYR A 56 42.40 -20.68 3.24
C TYR A 56 41.55 -21.54 2.28
N ASP A 57 41.85 -21.58 0.97
CA ASP A 57 41.24 -22.56 0.04
C ASP A 57 41.83 -23.96 0.25
N GLU A 58 41.01 -25.01 0.00
CA GLU A 58 41.39 -26.42 0.20
C GLU A 58 42.21 -27.02 -0.98
N ASP A 59 42.42 -26.28 -2.07
CA ASP A 59 43.16 -26.76 -3.25
C ASP A 59 44.68 -26.91 -3.00
N ASP A 60 45.32 -27.80 -3.77
CA ASP A 60 46.65 -28.41 -3.55
C ASP A 60 47.86 -27.46 -3.40
N VAL A 61 47.72 -26.15 -3.64
CA VAL A 61 48.85 -25.20 -3.58
C VAL A 61 48.78 -24.36 -2.29
N LYS A 62 49.22 -24.96 -1.18
CA LYS A 62 49.28 -24.31 0.14
C LYS A 62 50.49 -23.38 0.25
N LEU A 63 50.32 -22.21 0.88
CA LEU A 63 51.43 -21.31 1.23
C LEU A 63 52.50 -21.99 2.11
N SER A 64 53.72 -21.44 2.11
CA SER A 64 54.72 -21.80 3.12
C SER A 64 54.23 -21.47 4.52
N ALA A 65 54.64 -22.24 5.54
CA ALA A 65 54.22 -22.02 6.92
C ALA A 65 54.59 -20.63 7.45
N SER A 66 55.74 -20.08 7.02
CA SER A 66 56.18 -18.72 7.33
C SER A 66 55.27 -17.68 6.69
N CYS A 67 54.96 -17.82 5.39
CA CYS A 67 54.08 -16.88 4.72
C CYS A 67 52.64 -16.95 5.28
N LEU A 68 52.12 -18.15 5.52
CA LEU A 68 50.79 -18.35 6.11
C LEU A 68 50.64 -17.64 7.46
N LYS A 69 51.68 -17.70 8.31
CA LYS A 69 51.70 -17.03 9.60
C LYS A 69 51.68 -15.50 9.46
N GLU A 70 52.49 -14.96 8.54
CA GLU A 70 52.58 -13.52 8.32
C GLU A 70 51.32 -12.96 7.64
N VAL A 71 50.72 -13.68 6.68
CA VAL A 71 49.42 -13.34 6.10
C VAL A 71 48.37 -13.24 7.21
N ARG A 72 48.29 -14.23 8.11
CA ARG A 72 47.37 -14.21 9.26
C ARG A 72 47.63 -13.06 10.24
N ARG A 73 48.90 -12.75 10.52
CA ARG A 73 49.27 -11.62 11.39
C ARG A 73 48.80 -10.29 10.80
N VAL A 74 49.14 -10.05 9.54
CA VAL A 74 48.81 -8.81 8.83
C VAL A 74 47.29 -8.63 8.70
N MET A 75 46.52 -9.70 8.49
CA MET A 75 45.05 -9.61 8.52
C MET A 75 44.50 -9.22 9.89
N ARG A 76 45.04 -9.79 10.97
CA ARG A 76 44.62 -9.44 12.34
C ARG A 76 44.95 -7.99 12.67
N GLU A 77 46.14 -7.52 12.31
CA GLU A 77 46.54 -6.13 12.52
C GLU A 77 45.68 -5.15 11.72
N ARG A 78 45.37 -5.49 10.45
CA ARG A 78 44.44 -4.72 9.61
C ARG A 78 43.07 -4.64 10.27
N SER A 79 42.52 -5.78 10.67
CA SER A 79 41.21 -5.90 11.32
C SER A 79 41.12 -5.04 12.59
N VAL A 80 42.17 -5.05 13.43
CA VAL A 80 42.27 -4.18 14.61
C VAL A 80 42.33 -2.70 14.23
N SER A 81 43.09 -2.34 13.19
CA SER A 81 43.27 -0.95 12.76
C SER A 81 41.98 -0.30 12.24
N VAL A 82 41.14 -1.07 11.53
CA VAL A 82 39.85 -0.63 10.98
C VAL A 82 38.66 -0.94 11.91
N ARG A 83 38.92 -1.61 13.05
CA ARG A 83 37.94 -2.11 14.03
C ARG A 83 36.90 -3.05 13.43
N LEU A 84 37.34 -3.90 12.51
CA LEU A 84 36.52 -5.00 12.01
C LEU A 84 36.60 -6.17 13.02
N MET A 85 35.51 -6.92 13.16
CA MET A 85 35.55 -8.14 13.98
C MET A 85 36.34 -9.24 13.27
N PRO A 86 37.18 -10.02 13.98
CA PRO A 86 37.94 -11.11 13.37
C PRO A 86 37.07 -12.09 12.57
N GLU A 87 35.89 -12.42 13.08
CA GLU A 87 34.96 -13.34 12.40
C GLU A 87 34.46 -12.79 11.06
N ILE A 88 34.27 -11.47 10.95
CA ILE A 88 33.89 -10.82 9.68
C ILE A 88 35.11 -10.71 8.78
N ALA A 89 36.28 -10.32 9.32
CA ALA A 89 37.51 -10.19 8.56
C ALA A 89 37.91 -11.52 7.88
N ASP A 90 37.79 -12.63 8.60
CA ASP A 90 38.11 -13.97 8.08
C ASP A 90 37.07 -14.43 7.04
N ALA A 91 35.77 -14.26 7.32
CA ALA A 91 34.70 -14.70 6.42
C ALA A 91 34.56 -13.84 5.15
N CYS A 92 34.89 -12.55 5.25
CA CYS A 92 34.68 -11.56 4.18
C CYS A 92 35.95 -11.14 3.46
N PHE A 93 37.06 -11.86 3.65
CA PHE A 93 38.34 -11.40 3.11
C PHE A 93 38.30 -11.18 1.59
N ASN A 94 37.76 -12.11 0.81
CA ASN A 94 37.65 -11.99 -0.64
C ASN A 94 36.77 -10.80 -1.04
N ASP A 95 35.63 -10.62 -0.36
CA ASP A 95 34.73 -9.49 -0.60
C ASP A 95 35.36 -8.15 -0.21
N LEU A 96 36.10 -8.09 0.90
CA LEU A 96 36.88 -6.93 1.28
C LEU A 96 37.95 -6.62 0.23
N ALA A 97 38.58 -7.68 -0.28
CA ALA A 97 39.59 -7.62 -1.31
C ALA A 97 39.01 -7.00 -2.61
N GLU A 98 37.97 -7.61 -3.14
CA GLU A 98 37.42 -7.27 -4.45
C GLU A 98 36.56 -5.99 -4.41
N LYS A 99 35.72 -5.84 -3.38
CA LYS A 99 34.62 -4.88 -3.36
C LYS A 99 34.90 -3.67 -2.45
N CYS A 100 35.69 -3.83 -1.37
CA CYS A 100 35.89 -2.79 -0.35
C CYS A 100 37.34 -2.30 -0.17
N SER A 101 38.20 -2.55 -1.16
CA SER A 101 39.64 -2.24 -1.14
C SER A 101 40.04 -0.84 -0.72
N ARG A 102 39.22 0.15 -1.05
CA ARG A 102 39.51 1.58 -0.83
C ARG A 102 38.98 2.12 0.50
N LYS A 103 38.27 1.31 1.28
CA LYS A 103 37.50 1.72 2.46
C LYS A 103 38.27 1.37 3.74
N THR A 104 39.43 2.00 3.93
CA THR A 104 40.41 1.64 4.98
C THR A 104 40.29 2.46 6.26
N GLY A 105 39.30 3.36 6.36
CA GLY A 105 39.01 4.09 7.58
C GLY A 105 38.34 3.23 8.65
N VAL A 106 38.34 3.72 9.90
CA VAL A 106 37.69 3.04 11.03
C VAL A 106 36.20 2.85 10.76
N GLY A 107 35.75 1.60 10.71
CA GLY A 107 34.36 1.21 10.43
C GLY A 107 33.94 1.27 8.95
N GLU A 108 34.80 1.74 8.05
CA GLU A 108 34.46 1.86 6.61
C GLU A 108 34.35 0.52 5.91
N GLU A 109 35.21 -0.45 6.27
CA GLU A 109 35.17 -1.81 5.71
C GLU A 109 33.82 -2.49 5.98
N LEU A 110 33.32 -2.42 7.22
CA LEU A 110 32.02 -2.97 7.57
C LEU A 110 30.88 -2.26 6.84
N MET A 111 30.89 -0.92 6.81
CA MET A 111 29.85 -0.17 6.08
C MET A 111 29.83 -0.55 4.60
N CYS A 112 30.99 -0.71 3.97
CA CYS A 112 31.07 -1.16 2.58
C CYS A 112 30.55 -2.59 2.39
N LEU A 113 30.89 -3.53 3.29
CA LEU A 113 30.34 -4.88 3.25
C LEU A 113 28.80 -4.85 3.38
N GLN A 114 28.27 -4.03 4.28
CA GLN A 114 26.82 -3.82 4.42
C GLN A 114 26.20 -3.25 3.13
N GLU A 115 26.79 -2.20 2.54
CA GLU A 115 26.32 -1.64 1.25
C GLU A 115 26.28 -2.70 0.13
N MET A 116 27.26 -3.61 0.12
CA MET A 116 27.39 -4.67 -0.88
C MET A 116 26.67 -5.97 -0.50
N PHE A 117 25.86 -6.00 0.57
CA PHE A 117 25.33 -7.22 1.21
C PHE A 117 24.76 -8.28 0.25
N VAL A 118 23.98 -7.86 -0.74
CA VAL A 118 23.34 -8.76 -1.71
C VAL A 118 24.34 -9.42 -2.67
N LYS A 119 25.52 -8.82 -2.85
CA LYS A 119 26.58 -9.26 -3.77
C LYS A 119 27.72 -10.01 -3.06
N LEU A 120 27.64 -10.18 -1.74
CA LEU A 120 28.67 -10.87 -0.95
C LEU A 120 28.62 -12.38 -1.18
N GLU A 121 29.75 -13.05 -0.96
CA GLU A 121 29.79 -14.51 -0.92
C GLU A 121 28.96 -15.05 0.26
N PRO A 122 28.36 -16.25 0.18
CA PRO A 122 27.45 -16.76 1.21
C PRO A 122 28.02 -16.73 2.64
N ASN A 123 29.29 -17.12 2.81
CA ASN A 123 29.96 -17.12 4.11
C ASN A 123 30.13 -15.71 4.68
N CYS A 124 30.53 -14.75 3.83
CA CYS A 124 30.63 -13.36 4.22
C CYS A 124 29.26 -12.75 4.52
N GLN A 125 28.27 -13.05 3.68
CA GLN A 125 26.90 -12.59 3.84
C GLN A 125 26.33 -13.04 5.18
N ASP A 126 26.53 -14.31 5.59
CA ASP A 126 26.07 -14.82 6.88
C ASP A 126 26.76 -14.12 8.06
N ALA A 127 28.07 -13.88 7.98
CA ALA A 127 28.82 -13.16 9.02
C ALA A 127 28.33 -11.70 9.17
N VAL A 128 28.23 -10.97 8.05
CA VAL A 128 27.72 -9.59 8.01
C VAL A 128 26.27 -9.54 8.47
N ARG A 129 25.44 -10.50 8.08
CA ARG A 129 24.03 -10.60 8.47
C ARG A 129 23.91 -10.72 9.98
N LYS A 130 24.61 -11.69 10.58
CA LYS A 130 24.60 -11.93 12.03
C LYS A 130 25.00 -10.67 12.80
N TYR A 131 26.05 -9.98 12.37
CA TYR A 131 26.49 -8.75 13.03
C TYR A 131 25.51 -7.59 12.87
N THR A 132 25.01 -7.36 11.65
CA THR A 132 24.03 -6.31 11.37
C THR A 132 22.73 -6.51 12.17
N MET A 133 22.30 -7.77 12.35
CA MET A 133 21.16 -8.11 13.23
C MET A 133 21.42 -7.83 14.71
N MET A 134 22.67 -7.92 15.16
CA MET A 134 23.01 -7.52 16.54
C MET A 134 23.02 -5.99 16.66
N GLN A 135 23.59 -5.28 15.68
CA GLN A 135 23.57 -3.81 15.64
C GLN A 135 22.16 -3.23 15.57
N SER A 136 21.22 -3.90 14.89
CA SER A 136 19.83 -3.45 14.83
C SER A 136 19.05 -3.67 16.13
N ARG A 137 19.51 -4.60 16.97
CA ARG A 137 18.97 -4.78 18.32
C ARG A 137 19.59 -3.78 19.31
N ASP A 138 20.88 -3.48 19.14
CA ASP A 138 21.61 -2.59 20.04
C ASP A 138 22.50 -1.58 19.33
N PHE A 139 22.12 -0.30 19.41
CA PHE A 139 22.82 0.79 18.74
C PHE A 139 24.27 0.98 19.23
N ARG A 140 24.59 0.58 20.47
CA ARG A 140 25.93 0.75 21.08
C ARG A 140 26.99 -0.11 20.40
N LEU A 141 26.56 -1.20 19.76
CA LEU A 141 27.43 -2.01 18.91
C LEU A 141 27.89 -1.24 17.66
N ASN A 142 27.15 -0.21 17.24
CA ASN A 142 27.62 0.77 16.27
C ASN A 142 28.23 1.99 16.98
N GLN A 143 29.49 1.83 17.43
CA GLN A 143 30.21 2.89 18.16
C GLN A 143 30.35 4.19 17.35
N ALA A 144 30.44 4.10 16.03
CA ALA A 144 30.61 5.25 15.15
C ALA A 144 29.32 6.08 15.11
N LEU A 145 28.16 5.42 14.92
CA LEU A 145 26.84 6.02 15.02
C LEU A 145 26.60 6.61 16.41
N SER A 146 26.85 5.84 17.48
CA SER A 146 26.66 6.28 18.87
C SER A 146 27.43 7.56 19.19
N LYS A 147 28.66 7.70 18.68
CA LYS A 147 29.48 8.91 18.85
C LYS A 147 28.98 10.06 18.00
N ALA A 148 28.64 9.81 16.74
CA ALA A 148 28.18 10.84 15.81
C ALA A 148 26.84 11.43 16.24
N CYS A 149 25.93 10.60 16.76
CA CYS A 149 24.56 10.95 17.13
C CYS A 149 24.38 11.35 18.60
N ARG A 150 25.47 11.45 19.38
CA ARG A 150 25.43 11.74 20.84
C ARG A 150 24.52 12.92 21.21
N GLN A 151 24.54 13.99 20.42
CA GLN A 151 23.75 15.19 20.70
C GLN A 151 22.25 14.93 20.55
N VAL A 152 21.84 14.27 19.47
CA VAL A 152 20.43 13.90 19.23
C VAL A 152 19.97 12.91 20.29
N ILE A 153 20.79 11.89 20.60
CA ILE A 153 20.49 10.91 21.65
C ILE A 153 20.20 11.59 22.98
N LYS A 154 21.05 12.56 23.37
CA LYS A 154 20.89 13.25 24.66
C LYS A 154 19.61 14.09 24.74
N ILE A 155 19.19 14.71 23.64
CA ILE A 155 18.07 15.66 23.64
C ILE A 155 16.75 14.94 23.41
N TYR A 156 16.71 13.99 22.47
CA TYR A 156 15.47 13.40 21.97
C TYR A 156 15.29 11.92 22.35
N CYS A 157 16.37 11.15 22.48
CA CYS A 157 16.30 9.69 22.63
C CYS A 157 16.92 9.17 23.93
N LEU A 158 16.96 10.00 24.98
CA LEU A 158 17.72 9.70 26.19
C LEU A 158 17.16 8.49 26.95
N GLU A 159 15.84 8.27 26.88
CA GLU A 159 15.16 7.15 27.52
C GLU A 159 15.76 5.80 27.10
N PHE A 160 15.98 5.59 25.80
CA PHE A 160 16.52 4.34 25.25
C PHE A 160 18.03 4.18 25.51
N ALA A 161 18.74 5.26 25.85
CA ALA A 161 20.18 5.20 26.12
C ALA A 161 20.50 4.53 27.47
N HIS A 162 19.54 4.51 28.39
CA HIS A 162 19.69 3.98 29.74
C HIS A 162 19.24 2.52 29.88
N GLU A 163 18.59 1.97 28.86
CA GLU A 163 18.15 0.58 28.86
C GLU A 163 19.32 -0.40 28.77
N GLU A 164 19.18 -1.57 29.39
CA GLU A 164 20.21 -2.63 29.29
C GLU A 164 20.38 -3.12 27.86
N ILE A 165 19.29 -3.20 27.09
CA ILE A 165 19.26 -3.50 25.65
C ILE A 165 18.09 -2.70 25.06
N ASP A 166 18.36 -1.79 24.12
CA ASP A 166 17.36 -0.88 23.52
C ASP A 166 16.41 -1.56 22.52
N ASN A 167 16.67 -2.81 22.12
CA ASN A 167 15.81 -3.60 21.22
C ASN A 167 15.39 -2.85 19.92
N GLY A 168 16.25 -1.94 19.44
CA GLY A 168 16.02 -1.14 18.23
C GLY A 168 15.24 0.17 18.43
N ASP A 169 14.76 0.47 19.65
CA ASP A 169 14.03 1.71 19.95
C ASP A 169 14.87 2.97 19.70
N MET A 170 16.18 2.91 19.99
CA MET A 170 17.09 4.02 19.72
C MET A 170 17.14 4.37 18.23
N MET A 171 17.18 3.36 17.36
CA MET A 171 17.26 3.60 15.91
C MET A 171 15.96 4.16 15.35
N ASP A 172 14.80 3.71 15.84
CA ASP A 172 13.50 4.28 15.49
C ASP A 172 13.45 5.77 15.87
N CYS A 173 13.85 6.12 17.10
CA CYS A 173 13.90 7.52 17.55
C CYS A 173 14.85 8.40 16.72
N LEU A 174 16.03 7.88 16.36
CA LEU A 174 16.98 8.59 15.49
C LEU A 174 16.43 8.80 14.08
N LEU A 175 15.67 7.86 13.53
CA LEU A 175 15.01 8.02 12.23
C LEU A 175 13.91 9.09 12.29
N GLU A 176 13.08 9.09 13.33
CA GLU A 176 12.03 10.10 13.53
C GLU A 176 12.60 11.52 13.66
N HIS A 177 13.76 11.66 14.30
CA HIS A 177 14.43 12.95 14.50
C HIS A 177 15.47 13.25 13.42
N LYS A 178 15.46 12.56 12.28
CA LYS A 178 16.45 12.78 11.20
C LYS A 178 16.49 14.24 10.75
N GLY A 179 15.36 14.95 10.73
CA GLY A 179 15.23 16.33 10.29
C GLY A 179 15.74 17.41 11.25
N VAL A 180 16.01 17.10 12.53
CA VAL A 180 16.31 18.13 13.54
C VAL A 180 17.69 18.78 13.34
N PRO A 181 17.87 20.07 13.69
CA PRO A 181 19.13 20.79 13.49
C PRO A 181 20.32 20.20 14.29
N GLU A 182 20.04 19.54 15.42
CA GLU A 182 21.03 18.86 16.27
C GLU A 182 21.65 17.65 15.55
N MET A 183 21.01 17.13 14.51
CA MET A 183 21.52 16.03 13.71
C MET A 183 22.54 16.50 12.68
N ASN A 184 23.81 16.52 13.11
CA ASN A 184 24.94 16.84 12.25
C ASN A 184 25.05 15.88 11.05
N HIS A 185 25.79 16.31 10.02
CA HIS A 185 25.98 15.54 8.78
C HIS A 185 26.53 14.12 9.01
N LYS A 186 27.40 13.90 10.00
CA LYS A 186 27.94 12.57 10.29
C LYS A 186 26.87 11.64 10.87
N CYS A 187 26.10 12.10 11.86
CA CYS A 187 24.99 11.32 12.41
C CYS A 187 23.97 11.00 11.32
N ARG A 188 23.57 12.01 10.54
CA ARG A 188 22.63 11.85 9.42
C ARG A 188 23.10 10.81 8.40
N ALA A 189 24.40 10.80 8.07
CA ALA A 189 24.98 9.81 7.18
C ALA A 189 24.90 8.39 7.78
N TYR A 190 25.23 8.20 9.05
CA TYR A 190 25.11 6.89 9.71
C TYR A 190 23.65 6.41 9.82
N VAL A 191 22.72 7.31 10.18
CA VAL A 191 21.28 6.98 10.26
C VAL A 191 20.74 6.61 8.87
N SER A 192 21.11 7.37 7.83
CA SER A 192 20.71 7.06 6.44
C SER A 192 21.33 5.75 5.95
N HIS A 193 22.58 5.44 6.33
CA HIS A 193 23.20 4.15 6.04
C HIS A 193 22.41 3.02 6.70
N THR A 194 22.04 3.16 7.98
CA THR A 194 21.23 2.16 8.70
C THR A 194 19.84 1.98 8.08
N GLU A 195 19.22 3.06 7.62
CA GLU A 195 17.95 3.03 6.89
C GLU A 195 18.06 2.22 5.58
N LEU A 196 19.08 2.51 4.77
CA LEU A 196 19.31 1.83 3.49
C LEU A 196 19.68 0.36 3.65
N ILE A 197 20.56 0.02 4.61
CA ILE A 197 20.89 -1.39 4.86
C ILE A 197 19.66 -2.15 5.34
N SER A 198 18.80 -1.56 6.18
CA SER A 198 17.58 -2.21 6.68
C SER A 198 16.63 -2.68 5.57
N MET A 199 16.69 -2.05 4.39
CA MET A 199 15.91 -2.47 3.22
C MET A 199 16.39 -3.77 2.58
N LYS A 200 17.68 -4.09 2.70
CA LYS A 200 18.28 -5.27 2.05
C LYS A 200 17.84 -6.59 2.67
N ASP A 201 17.49 -6.59 3.96
CA ASP A 201 17.03 -7.77 4.67
C ASP A 201 16.11 -7.38 5.83
N TYR A 202 14.89 -7.92 5.87
CA TYR A 202 13.92 -7.65 6.94
C TYR A 202 14.48 -8.00 8.34
N ARG A 203 15.44 -8.93 8.41
CA ARG A 203 16.10 -9.34 9.65
C ARG A 203 16.96 -8.23 10.27
N PHE A 204 17.31 -7.21 9.48
CA PHE A 204 18.02 -6.02 9.94
C PHE A 204 17.13 -5.03 10.67
N THR A 205 15.84 -5.32 10.81
CA THR A 205 14.96 -4.59 11.72
C THR A 205 14.57 -5.54 12.86
N PHE A 206 15.11 -5.30 14.07
CA PHE A 206 14.97 -6.25 15.19
C PHE A 206 13.49 -6.53 15.52
N LYS A 207 12.68 -5.47 15.70
CA LYS A 207 11.25 -5.59 16.02
C LYS A 207 10.51 -6.36 14.93
N PHE A 208 10.78 -6.07 13.66
CA PHE A 208 10.15 -6.77 12.53
C PHE A 208 10.48 -8.25 12.50
N ARG A 209 11.76 -8.59 12.63
CA ARG A 209 12.19 -9.99 12.76
C ARG A 209 11.54 -10.67 13.96
N GLN A 210 11.59 -10.05 15.13
CA GLN A 210 11.09 -10.65 16.37
C GLN A 210 9.60 -10.97 16.28
N ALA A 211 8.81 -10.06 15.70
CA ALA A 211 7.37 -10.22 15.56
C ALA A 211 6.98 -11.20 14.45
N CYS A 212 7.65 -11.15 13.30
CA CYS A 212 7.19 -11.83 12.07
C CYS A 212 8.00 -13.06 11.64
N ARG A 213 9.11 -13.41 12.32
CA ARG A 213 10.02 -14.50 11.87
C ARG A 213 9.29 -15.79 11.50
N SER A 214 8.40 -16.30 12.36
CA SER A 214 7.69 -17.55 12.11
C SER A 214 6.80 -17.48 10.87
N ASP A 215 6.11 -16.36 10.71
CA ASP A 215 5.11 -16.18 9.66
C ASP A 215 5.82 -16.01 8.31
N VAL A 216 6.96 -15.31 8.30
CA VAL A 216 7.83 -15.18 7.13
C VAL A 216 8.44 -16.51 6.72
N GLU A 217 9.05 -17.25 7.65
CA GLU A 217 9.66 -18.57 7.40
C GLU A 217 8.63 -19.60 6.89
N GLN A 218 7.37 -19.47 7.32
CA GLN A 218 6.31 -20.41 6.94
C GLN A 218 5.66 -20.04 5.60
N TYR A 219 5.41 -18.76 5.34
CA TYR A 219 4.52 -18.34 4.25
C TYR A 219 5.19 -17.56 3.12
N CYS A 220 6.29 -16.86 3.38
CA CYS A 220 6.91 -15.96 2.39
C CYS A 220 8.17 -16.51 1.73
N THR A 221 8.90 -17.41 2.39
CA THR A 221 10.22 -17.85 1.94
C THR A 221 10.23 -19.06 1.01
N SER A 222 9.08 -19.74 0.86
CA SER A 222 8.96 -21.01 0.14
C SER A 222 8.73 -20.87 -1.37
N LYS A 223 8.40 -19.67 -1.86
CA LYS A 223 7.93 -19.45 -3.25
C LYS A 223 8.91 -18.74 -4.19
N ALA A 224 10.10 -18.33 -3.73
CA ALA A 224 11.02 -17.53 -4.55
C ALA A 224 12.48 -18.03 -4.52
N ASP A 225 13.01 -18.34 -5.70
CA ASP A 225 14.45 -18.50 -5.99
C ASP A 225 15.14 -17.14 -6.25
N ASN A 226 14.49 -16.04 -5.90
CA ASN A 226 15.01 -14.69 -6.13
C ASN A 226 15.95 -14.25 -5.01
N ALA A 227 17.04 -13.58 -5.38
CA ALA A 227 18.06 -13.06 -4.46
C ALA A 227 17.48 -12.10 -3.39
N ASP A 228 16.41 -11.38 -3.72
CA ASP A 228 15.81 -10.36 -2.86
C ASP A 228 14.65 -10.88 -1.98
N LYS A 229 14.44 -12.20 -1.88
CA LYS A 229 13.29 -12.76 -1.13
C LYS A 229 13.21 -12.35 0.35
N TYR A 230 14.34 -11.97 0.93
CA TYR A 230 14.41 -11.50 2.31
C TYR A 230 14.42 -9.98 2.44
N SER A 231 14.37 -9.23 1.33
CA SER A 231 14.33 -7.76 1.38
C SER A 231 13.13 -7.28 2.21
N ARG A 232 13.28 -6.15 2.89
CA ARG A 232 12.23 -5.62 3.77
C ARG A 232 10.94 -5.38 2.98
N SER A 233 11.05 -4.80 1.79
CA SER A 233 9.90 -4.54 0.91
C SER A 233 9.16 -5.81 0.54
N ASN A 234 9.87 -6.83 0.05
CA ASN A 234 9.24 -8.08 -0.38
C ASN A 234 8.53 -8.81 0.76
N VAL A 235 9.09 -8.74 1.98
CA VAL A 235 8.45 -9.32 3.16
C VAL A 235 7.21 -8.52 3.56
N VAL A 236 7.26 -7.19 3.53
CA VAL A 236 6.09 -6.34 3.77
C VAL A 236 4.99 -6.64 2.74
N HIS A 237 5.32 -6.73 1.45
CA HIS A 237 4.38 -7.05 0.38
C HIS A 237 3.75 -8.43 0.53
N CYS A 238 4.57 -9.46 0.79
CA CYS A 238 4.07 -10.82 1.01
C CYS A 238 3.10 -10.91 2.20
N LEU A 239 3.47 -10.34 3.35
CA LEU A 239 2.62 -10.37 4.54
C LEU A 239 1.34 -9.54 4.34
N SER A 240 1.44 -8.42 3.61
CA SER A 240 0.28 -7.60 3.23
C SER A 240 -0.67 -8.36 2.32
N GLU A 241 -0.15 -9.11 1.35
CA GLU A 241 -0.97 -9.96 0.47
C GLU A 241 -1.69 -11.07 1.26
N ILE A 242 -0.99 -11.73 2.19
CA ILE A 242 -1.62 -12.71 3.09
C ILE A 242 -2.76 -12.07 3.88
N LEU A 243 -2.55 -10.87 4.41
CA LEU A 243 -3.56 -10.14 5.17
C LEU A 243 -4.78 -9.80 4.30
N ILE A 244 -4.56 -9.28 3.08
CA ILE A 244 -5.63 -8.96 2.13
C ILE A 244 -6.44 -10.22 1.79
N VAL A 245 -5.78 -11.31 1.41
CA VAL A 245 -6.45 -12.58 1.06
C VAL A 245 -7.27 -13.11 2.23
N ARG A 246 -6.73 -13.02 3.45
CA ARG A 246 -7.42 -13.45 4.67
C ARG A 246 -8.66 -12.62 4.97
N ILE A 247 -8.57 -11.30 4.89
CA ILE A 247 -9.69 -10.41 5.19
C ILE A 247 -10.78 -10.53 4.10
N MET A 248 -10.38 -10.53 2.82
CA MET A 248 -11.34 -10.55 1.71
C MET A 248 -11.96 -11.93 1.49
N LEU A 249 -11.14 -12.96 1.28
CA LEU A 249 -11.65 -14.27 0.88
C LEU A 249 -12.02 -15.16 2.07
N GLY A 250 -11.60 -14.81 3.28
CA GLY A 250 -11.63 -15.71 4.43
C GLY A 250 -10.71 -16.92 4.27
N GLU A 251 -9.85 -16.91 3.25
CA GLU A 251 -8.92 -17.97 2.89
C GLU A 251 -7.49 -17.61 3.36
N GLY A 252 -6.57 -18.57 3.34
CA GLY A 252 -5.17 -18.32 3.71
C GLY A 252 -4.88 -18.30 5.22
N PRO A 253 -3.60 -18.17 5.59
CA PRO A 253 -3.16 -18.25 6.98
C PRO A 253 -3.49 -16.98 7.77
N GLU A 254 -3.66 -17.13 9.08
CA GLU A 254 -3.78 -15.99 9.98
C GLU A 254 -2.39 -15.60 10.53
N LEU A 255 -1.97 -14.36 10.25
CA LEU A 255 -0.73 -13.80 10.80
C LEU A 255 -0.85 -13.55 12.30
N LYS A 256 0.24 -13.69 13.05
CA LYS A 256 0.24 -13.39 14.49
C LYS A 256 -0.09 -11.93 14.77
N LYS A 257 -0.79 -11.64 15.87
CA LYS A 257 -1.17 -10.27 16.27
C LYS A 257 0.03 -9.31 16.33
N GLU A 258 1.14 -9.75 16.94
CA GLU A 258 2.36 -8.94 16.99
C GLU A 258 2.97 -8.72 15.61
N CYS A 259 2.94 -9.73 14.73
CA CYS A 259 3.40 -9.57 13.36
C CYS A 259 2.52 -8.58 12.58
N ARG A 260 1.19 -8.64 12.71
CA ARG A 260 0.27 -7.67 12.07
C ARG A 260 0.56 -6.24 12.51
N LYS A 261 0.77 -6.02 13.82
CA LYS A 261 1.13 -4.71 14.37
C LYS A 261 2.44 -4.20 13.79
N GLN A 262 3.47 -5.06 13.72
CA GLN A 262 4.77 -4.65 13.21
C GLN A 262 4.79 -4.52 11.69
N LEU A 263 4.04 -5.34 10.95
CA LEU A 263 3.82 -5.20 9.51
C LEU A 263 3.29 -3.82 9.19
N ARG A 264 2.27 -3.35 9.92
CA ARG A 264 1.74 -2.00 9.77
C ARG A 264 2.80 -0.92 10.01
N ALA A 265 3.58 -1.05 11.08
CA ALA A 265 4.65 -0.11 11.37
C ALA A 265 5.68 -0.04 10.23
N GLU A 266 6.10 -1.18 9.69
CA GLU A 266 7.04 -1.23 8.57
C GLU A 266 6.43 -0.72 7.25
N TYR A 267 5.16 -1.02 6.98
CA TYR A 267 4.44 -0.48 5.82
C TYR A 267 4.40 1.05 5.86
N LEU A 268 4.00 1.64 6.99
CA LEU A 268 3.94 3.10 7.15
C LEU A 268 5.32 3.77 7.07
N LYS A 269 6.39 3.06 7.46
CA LYS A 269 7.78 3.55 7.27
C LYS A 269 8.16 3.61 5.79
N LEU A 270 7.72 2.66 4.96
CA LEU A 270 7.94 2.72 3.51
C LEU A 270 7.19 3.90 2.88
N ASP A 271 5.94 4.11 3.31
CA ASP A 271 5.10 5.19 2.79
C ASP A 271 5.55 6.58 3.22
N ASN A 272 6.01 6.75 4.46
CA ASN A 272 6.47 8.04 4.97
C ASN A 272 7.88 8.43 4.51
N ALA A 273 8.58 7.56 3.77
CA ALA A 273 9.94 7.84 3.33
C ALA A 273 10.00 9.06 2.39
N GLU A 274 10.98 9.95 2.62
CA GLU A 274 11.26 11.14 1.79
C GLU A 274 11.67 10.80 0.34
N ARG A 275 11.98 9.53 0.09
CA ARG A 275 12.31 9.00 -1.24
C ARG A 275 11.60 7.66 -1.40
N ILE A 276 11.30 7.32 -2.64
CA ILE A 276 10.78 6.00 -2.99
C ILE A 276 11.87 4.97 -2.69
N ILE A 277 11.73 4.31 -1.54
CA ILE A 277 12.62 3.24 -1.09
C ILE A 277 12.07 1.86 -1.42
N ASP A 278 10.78 1.74 -1.74
CA ASP A 278 10.19 0.50 -2.22
C ASP A 278 10.64 0.24 -3.67
N PRO A 279 11.50 -0.77 -3.91
CA PRO A 279 11.99 -1.07 -5.24
C PRO A 279 10.87 -1.52 -6.18
N GLU A 280 9.80 -2.15 -5.67
CA GLU A 280 8.69 -2.62 -6.53
C GLU A 280 7.90 -1.42 -7.08
N LEU A 281 7.55 -0.45 -6.23
CA LEU A 281 6.90 0.79 -6.68
C LEU A 281 7.74 1.50 -7.73
N LEU A 282 9.05 1.64 -7.50
CA LEU A 282 9.92 2.32 -8.46
C LEU A 282 9.98 1.54 -9.79
N ASP A 283 10.18 0.23 -9.75
CA ASP A 283 10.30 -0.61 -10.95
C ASP A 283 9.03 -0.60 -11.81
N VAL A 284 7.85 -0.68 -11.18
CA VAL A 284 6.58 -0.81 -11.91
C VAL A 284 5.89 0.52 -12.24
N CYS A 285 6.22 1.61 -11.55
CA CYS A 285 5.54 2.91 -11.70
C CYS A 285 6.46 4.05 -12.18
N GLU A 286 7.75 3.85 -12.46
CA GLU A 286 8.66 4.94 -12.86
C GLU A 286 8.14 5.78 -14.03
N ALA A 287 7.60 5.11 -15.07
CA ALA A 287 7.03 5.77 -16.24
C ALA A 287 5.80 6.62 -15.89
N ASP A 288 4.89 6.07 -15.08
CA ASP A 288 3.67 6.75 -14.65
C ASP A 288 3.93 7.91 -13.69
N ILE A 289 4.90 7.75 -12.78
CA ILE A 289 5.35 8.82 -11.89
C ILE A 289 5.79 10.02 -12.73
N SER A 290 6.66 9.77 -13.71
CA SER A 290 7.19 10.81 -14.59
C SER A 290 6.11 11.45 -15.48
N LYS A 291 5.24 10.62 -16.07
CA LYS A 291 4.16 11.03 -16.97
C LYS A 291 3.15 11.96 -16.30
N ASN A 292 2.78 11.66 -15.05
CA ASN A 292 1.75 12.39 -14.30
C ASN A 292 2.33 13.48 -13.38
N GLY A 293 3.65 13.69 -13.38
CA GLY A 293 4.29 14.73 -12.57
C GLY A 293 4.38 14.39 -11.07
N CYS A 294 4.20 13.13 -10.69
CA CYS A 294 4.17 12.72 -9.29
C CYS A 294 5.54 12.81 -8.60
N GLN A 295 6.65 12.92 -9.35
CA GLN A 295 7.99 13.15 -8.79
C GLN A 295 8.14 14.49 -8.05
N ALA A 296 7.18 15.42 -8.20
CA ALA A 296 7.18 16.69 -7.51
C ALA A 296 6.92 16.55 -5.99
N TYR A 297 6.40 15.41 -5.54
CA TYR A 297 6.03 15.18 -4.16
C TYR A 297 7.19 14.63 -3.32
N GLU A 298 7.29 15.11 -2.08
CA GLU A 298 8.43 14.85 -1.19
C GLU A 298 8.40 13.48 -0.49
N THR A 299 7.28 12.77 -0.47
CA THR A 299 7.16 11.48 0.24
C THR A 299 6.51 10.41 -0.63
N THR A 300 6.88 9.15 -0.42
CA THR A 300 6.30 8.00 -1.13
C THR A 300 4.77 7.95 -1.01
N MET A 301 4.23 8.33 0.14
CA MET A 301 2.80 8.43 0.39
C MET A 301 2.13 9.45 -0.55
N LEU A 302 2.67 10.67 -0.66
CA LEU A 302 2.14 11.69 -1.57
C LEU A 302 2.28 11.30 -3.05
N VAL A 303 3.38 10.62 -3.41
CA VAL A 303 3.53 10.02 -4.75
C VAL A 303 2.44 9.00 -5.01
N THR A 304 2.13 8.14 -4.04
CA THR A 304 1.07 7.13 -4.15
C THR A 304 -0.30 7.79 -4.30
N GLU A 305 -0.60 8.86 -3.55
CA GLU A 305 -1.85 9.63 -3.72
C GLU A 305 -1.97 10.23 -5.12
N CYS A 306 -0.90 10.82 -5.64
CA CYS A 306 -0.88 11.32 -7.02
C CYS A 306 -1.19 10.20 -8.03
N LEU A 307 -0.59 9.02 -7.85
CA LEU A 307 -0.87 7.87 -8.72
C LEU A 307 -2.33 7.40 -8.61
N LYS A 308 -2.94 7.44 -7.41
CA LYS A 308 -4.37 7.14 -7.22
C LYS A 308 -5.27 8.12 -7.98
N GLU A 309 -4.96 9.42 -7.96
CA GLU A 309 -5.71 10.43 -8.73
C GLU A 309 -5.65 10.17 -10.25
N HIS A 310 -4.56 9.59 -10.74
CA HIS A 310 -4.35 9.25 -12.15
C HIS A 310 -4.57 7.76 -12.47
N LYS A 311 -5.27 7.01 -11.60
CA LYS A 311 -5.42 5.54 -11.69
C LYS A 311 -5.86 5.04 -13.07
N LEU A 312 -6.73 5.79 -13.77
CA LEU A 312 -7.22 5.44 -15.10
C LEU A 312 -6.15 5.54 -16.20
N ASP A 313 -5.13 6.36 -16.01
CA ASP A 313 -4.06 6.64 -16.98
C ASP A 313 -2.77 5.85 -16.73
N LEU A 314 -2.72 5.08 -15.63
CA LEU A 314 -1.57 4.27 -15.24
C LEU A 314 -1.36 3.05 -16.16
N GLU A 315 -0.11 2.66 -16.32
CA GLU A 315 0.22 1.38 -16.95
C GLU A 315 -0.35 0.19 -16.14
N PRO A 316 -0.66 -0.96 -16.77
CA PRO A 316 -1.29 -2.09 -16.09
C PRO A 316 -0.52 -2.60 -14.86
N ALA A 317 0.82 -2.57 -14.90
CA ALA A 317 1.65 -3.01 -13.78
C ALA A 317 1.55 -2.04 -12.59
N CYS A 318 1.70 -0.74 -12.83
CA CYS A 318 1.55 0.28 -11.79
C CYS A 318 0.13 0.29 -11.20
N ARG A 319 -0.89 0.19 -12.05
CA ARG A 319 -2.29 0.12 -11.61
C ARG A 319 -2.56 -1.07 -10.68
N LYS A 320 -1.98 -2.24 -10.97
CA LYS A 320 -2.05 -3.43 -10.10
C LYS A 320 -1.36 -3.21 -8.76
N TYR A 321 -0.22 -2.51 -8.77
CA TYR A 321 0.48 -2.13 -7.54
C TYR A 321 -0.38 -1.20 -6.67
N ILE A 322 -0.92 -0.13 -7.25
CA ILE A 322 -1.79 0.82 -6.53
C ILE A 322 -3.05 0.12 -6.00
N PHE A 323 -3.68 -0.74 -6.80
CA PHE A 323 -4.87 -1.47 -6.37
C PHE A 323 -4.60 -2.44 -5.21
N ARG A 324 -3.41 -3.06 -5.15
CA ARG A 324 -3.02 -3.86 -3.97
C ARG A 324 -2.94 -3.01 -2.70
N LYS A 325 -2.42 -1.78 -2.79
CA LYS A 325 -2.37 -0.85 -1.65
C LYS A 325 -3.78 -0.41 -1.22
N GLU A 326 -4.62 0.00 -2.16
CA GLU A 326 -6.02 0.38 -1.87
C GLU A 326 -6.76 -0.77 -1.17
N LYS A 327 -6.63 -2.01 -1.66
CA LYS A 327 -7.24 -3.17 -1.00
C LYS A 327 -6.85 -3.29 0.47
N LEU A 328 -5.59 -3.05 0.83
CA LEU A 328 -5.14 -3.09 2.21
C LEU A 328 -5.74 -1.93 3.03
N GLU A 329 -5.65 -0.71 2.51
CA GLU A 329 -6.12 0.52 3.14
C GLU A 329 -7.63 0.53 3.41
N PHE A 330 -8.45 0.02 2.49
CA PHE A 330 -9.90 -0.05 2.65
C PHE A 330 -10.34 -1.17 3.60
N ASN A 331 -9.55 -2.24 3.73
CA ASN A 331 -9.87 -3.34 4.65
C ASN A 331 -9.37 -3.09 6.07
N ASP A 332 -8.32 -2.31 6.21
CA ASP A 332 -7.79 -1.84 7.48
C ASP A 332 -7.32 -0.40 7.29
N ASN A 333 -8.18 0.56 7.67
CA ASN A 333 -7.93 1.99 7.51
C ASN A 333 -6.71 2.47 8.28
N THR A 334 -6.14 1.62 9.12
CA THR A 334 -4.92 1.94 9.83
C THR A 334 -3.65 1.89 8.97
N PHE A 335 -3.73 1.29 7.78
CA PHE A 335 -2.72 1.33 6.73
C PHE A 335 -2.84 2.58 5.84
N ASP A 336 -3.98 3.27 5.82
CA ASP A 336 -4.15 4.54 5.09
C ASP A 336 -3.49 5.69 5.87
N GLY A 337 -2.18 5.87 5.65
CA GLY A 337 -1.39 6.90 6.31
C GLY A 337 -1.91 8.32 6.08
N MET A 338 -2.49 8.59 4.89
CA MET A 338 -3.08 9.89 4.57
C MET A 338 -4.34 10.13 5.37
N LEU A 339 -5.27 9.17 5.40
CA LEU A 339 -6.50 9.26 6.18
C LEU A 339 -6.21 9.45 7.67
N GLN A 340 -5.30 8.62 8.23
CA GLN A 340 -4.95 8.70 9.65
C GLN A 340 -4.30 10.05 10.01
N ARG A 341 -3.57 10.67 9.09
CA ARG A 341 -2.86 11.94 9.32
C ARG A 341 -3.74 13.16 9.10
N VAL A 342 -4.41 13.24 7.94
CA VAL A 342 -5.24 14.40 7.55
C VAL A 342 -6.47 14.50 8.45
N CYS A 343 -7.13 13.37 8.75
CA CYS A 343 -8.33 13.32 9.58
C CYS A 343 -8.03 13.07 11.07
N ALA A 344 -6.80 13.25 11.55
CA ALA A 344 -6.40 12.89 12.92
C ALA A 344 -7.19 13.64 14.02
N SER A 345 -7.66 14.86 13.73
CA SER A 345 -8.50 15.65 14.64
C SER A 345 -9.91 15.08 14.71
N GLU A 346 -10.49 14.79 13.55
CA GLU A 346 -11.87 14.36 13.35
C GLU A 346 -12.03 12.92 13.86
N ILE A 347 -11.06 12.04 13.60
CA ILE A 347 -11.03 10.68 14.16
C ILE A 347 -11.10 10.72 15.69
N ARG A 348 -10.35 11.62 16.34
CA ARG A 348 -10.35 11.73 17.81
C ARG A 348 -11.61 12.36 18.38
N LYS A 349 -12.26 13.28 17.66
CA LYS A 349 -13.43 14.03 18.15
C LYS A 349 -14.75 13.34 17.82
N LEU A 350 -14.89 12.79 16.62
CA LEU A 350 -16.12 12.25 16.06
C LEU A 350 -16.15 10.72 16.14
N CYS A 351 -14.99 10.07 15.99
CA CYS A 351 -14.90 8.60 15.84
C CYS A 351 -14.17 7.91 16.99
N SER A 352 -14.11 8.50 18.19
CA SER A 352 -13.31 7.98 19.32
C SER A 352 -13.73 6.59 19.83
N THR A 353 -14.97 6.17 19.55
CA THR A 353 -15.51 4.87 19.95
C THR A 353 -15.32 3.78 18.90
N VAL A 354 -14.82 4.13 17.72
CA VAL A 354 -14.62 3.22 16.59
C VAL A 354 -13.15 2.80 16.55
N GLY A 355 -12.89 1.52 16.26
CA GLY A 355 -11.52 1.06 16.03
C GLY A 355 -10.90 1.80 14.84
N HIS A 356 -9.62 2.15 14.94
CA HIS A 356 -8.92 2.91 13.89
C HIS A 356 -8.98 2.23 12.52
N GLU A 357 -9.18 0.92 12.47
CA GLU A 357 -9.31 0.10 11.27
C GLU A 357 -10.60 0.36 10.47
N ASN A 358 -11.62 0.98 11.08
CA ASN A 358 -12.94 1.20 10.48
C ASN A 358 -13.36 2.70 10.49
N VAL A 359 -12.42 3.62 10.68
CA VAL A 359 -12.73 5.05 10.86
C VAL A 359 -13.31 5.70 9.62
N LEU A 360 -13.01 5.20 8.40
CA LEU A 360 -13.55 5.78 7.17
C LEU A 360 -15.08 5.76 7.19
N HIS A 361 -15.68 4.62 7.53
CA HIS A 361 -17.14 4.50 7.61
C HIS A 361 -17.78 5.47 8.61
N CYS A 362 -17.10 5.74 9.72
CA CYS A 362 -17.55 6.74 10.69
C CYS A 362 -17.47 8.16 10.09
N LEU A 363 -16.34 8.50 9.47
CA LEU A 363 -16.12 9.83 8.88
C LEU A 363 -17.10 10.12 7.74
N GLU A 364 -17.47 9.12 6.94
CA GLU A 364 -18.49 9.24 5.89
C GLU A 364 -19.85 9.73 6.44
N GLY A 365 -20.24 9.23 7.62
CA GLY A 365 -21.48 9.64 8.29
C GLY A 365 -21.45 11.05 8.89
N HIS A 366 -20.25 11.63 9.04
CA HIS A 366 -20.02 12.95 9.62
C HIS A 366 -19.55 14.00 8.61
N LYS A 367 -19.60 13.69 7.31
CA LYS A 367 -19.10 14.58 6.23
C LYS A 367 -19.73 15.97 6.24
N ASP A 368 -21.01 16.07 6.58
CA ASP A 368 -21.77 17.33 6.62
C ASP A 368 -21.71 18.01 8.01
N ASP A 369 -20.97 17.47 8.97
CA ASP A 369 -20.83 18.10 10.28
C ASP A 369 -19.97 19.37 10.20
N LEU A 370 -20.42 20.43 10.89
CA LEU A 370 -19.70 21.70 10.98
C LEU A 370 -18.29 21.61 11.58
N THR A 371 -17.97 20.48 12.21
CA THR A 371 -16.66 20.23 12.83
C THR A 371 -15.70 19.44 11.94
N MET A 372 -16.16 19.00 10.77
CA MET A 372 -15.34 18.39 9.74
C MET A 372 -14.48 19.47 9.06
N SER A 373 -13.18 19.23 8.93
CA SER A 373 -12.29 20.13 8.20
C SER A 373 -12.46 19.92 6.69
N ASP A 374 -12.26 20.98 5.90
CA ASP A 374 -12.34 20.90 4.43
C ASP A 374 -11.37 19.84 3.87
N ASP A 375 -10.15 19.79 4.39
CA ASP A 375 -9.12 18.82 3.99
C ASP A 375 -9.56 17.36 4.27
N CYS A 376 -10.14 17.09 5.44
CA CYS A 376 -10.62 15.75 5.77
C CYS A 376 -11.87 15.40 4.97
N ALA A 377 -12.81 16.34 4.79
CA ALA A 377 -13.98 16.13 3.96
C ALA A 377 -13.60 15.82 2.50
N GLU A 378 -12.64 16.56 1.92
CA GLU A 378 -12.13 16.30 0.58
C GLU A 378 -11.49 14.91 0.50
N LEU A 379 -10.66 14.53 1.48
CA LEU A 379 -10.03 13.21 1.49
C LEU A 379 -11.06 12.08 1.62
N VAL A 380 -12.05 12.22 2.51
CA VAL A 380 -13.16 11.26 2.65
C VAL A 380 -13.91 11.14 1.33
N ASN A 381 -14.15 12.24 0.61
CA ASN A 381 -14.78 12.21 -0.71
C ASN A 381 -13.95 11.42 -1.73
N LYS A 382 -12.64 11.64 -1.76
CA LYS A 382 -11.72 10.87 -2.64
C LYS A 382 -11.80 9.38 -2.30
N ARG A 383 -11.75 9.02 -1.02
CA ARG A 383 -11.88 7.62 -0.57
C ARG A 383 -13.22 7.00 -0.91
N GLN A 384 -14.33 7.74 -0.83
CA GLN A 384 -15.65 7.24 -1.24
C GLN A 384 -15.68 6.91 -2.74
N HIS A 385 -15.07 7.75 -3.59
CA HIS A 385 -14.99 7.49 -5.03
C HIS A 385 -14.09 6.30 -5.36
N GLU A 386 -12.93 6.18 -4.69
CA GLU A 386 -12.04 5.03 -4.80
C GLU A 386 -12.78 3.75 -4.35
N GLN A 387 -13.44 3.77 -3.20
CA GLN A 387 -14.21 2.64 -2.68
C GLN A 387 -15.30 2.16 -3.65
N ALA A 388 -15.96 3.10 -4.33
CA ALA A 388 -17.06 2.80 -5.24
C ALA A 388 -16.61 2.11 -6.55
N SER A 389 -15.31 2.11 -6.87
CA SER A 389 -14.81 1.54 -8.13
C SER A 389 -14.86 0.01 -8.16
N ASP A 390 -14.68 -0.65 -7.01
CA ASP A 390 -14.60 -2.10 -6.93
C ASP A 390 -15.14 -2.66 -5.61
N ILE A 391 -15.90 -3.75 -5.70
CA ILE A 391 -16.49 -4.40 -4.52
C ILE A 391 -15.45 -4.85 -3.48
N ARG A 392 -14.21 -5.13 -3.89
CA ARG A 392 -13.11 -5.50 -2.97
C ARG A 392 -12.67 -4.34 -2.08
N LEU A 393 -12.98 -3.11 -2.46
CA LEU A 393 -12.72 -1.91 -1.64
C LEU A 393 -13.89 -1.63 -0.67
N MET A 394 -14.96 -2.43 -0.72
CA MET A 394 -16.14 -2.35 0.15
C MET A 394 -16.23 -3.57 1.10
N PRO A 395 -15.43 -3.63 2.19
CA PRO A 395 -15.32 -4.83 3.02
C PRO A 395 -16.65 -5.29 3.63
N VAL A 396 -17.51 -4.34 4.05
CA VAL A 396 -18.82 -4.64 4.64
C VAL A 396 -19.77 -5.25 3.61
N LEU A 397 -19.84 -4.69 2.40
CA LEU A 397 -20.66 -5.24 1.31
C LEU A 397 -20.12 -6.60 0.85
N TYR A 398 -18.81 -6.71 0.64
CA TYR A 398 -18.17 -7.93 0.15
C TYR A 398 -18.44 -9.11 1.10
N SER A 399 -18.22 -8.90 2.40
CA SER A 399 -18.43 -9.93 3.42
C SER A 399 -19.92 -10.32 3.54
N SER A 400 -20.82 -9.34 3.54
CA SER A 400 -22.26 -9.55 3.64
C SER A 400 -22.88 -10.22 2.42
N CYS A 401 -22.30 -10.01 1.23
CA CYS A 401 -22.73 -10.61 -0.03
C CYS A 401 -21.87 -11.78 -0.52
N SER A 402 -20.95 -12.29 0.31
CA SER A 402 -19.95 -13.29 -0.10
C SER A 402 -20.54 -14.59 -0.65
N LYS A 403 -21.76 -14.97 -0.24
CA LYS A 403 -22.47 -16.14 -0.76
C LYS A 403 -23.06 -15.84 -2.15
N GLU A 404 -23.74 -14.71 -2.28
CA GLU A 404 -24.38 -14.25 -3.50
C GLU A 404 -23.35 -14.01 -4.61
N ILE A 405 -22.21 -13.41 -4.27
CA ILE A 405 -21.09 -13.23 -5.20
C ILE A 405 -20.65 -14.60 -5.77
N ARG A 406 -20.51 -15.62 -4.92
CA ARG A 406 -20.06 -16.96 -5.33
C ARG A 406 -21.12 -17.77 -6.09
N GLU A 407 -22.38 -17.65 -5.71
CA GLU A 407 -23.45 -18.54 -6.20
C GLU A 407 -24.32 -17.89 -7.29
N LEU A 408 -24.58 -16.59 -7.20
CA LEU A 408 -25.46 -15.84 -8.09
C LEU A 408 -24.68 -15.07 -9.18
N CYS A 409 -23.50 -14.53 -8.83
CA CYS A 409 -22.63 -13.77 -9.74
C CYS A 409 -21.38 -14.57 -10.18
N LYS A 410 -21.58 -15.82 -10.60
CA LYS A 410 -20.49 -16.79 -10.89
C LYS A 410 -19.49 -16.29 -11.94
N ASN A 411 -19.99 -15.60 -12.97
CA ASN A 411 -19.14 -15.11 -14.06
C ASN A 411 -18.24 -13.98 -13.55
N GLU A 412 -18.82 -13.04 -12.82
CA GLU A 412 -18.12 -11.89 -12.22
C GLU A 412 -17.15 -12.36 -11.13
N TYR A 413 -17.52 -13.38 -10.34
CA TYR A 413 -16.63 -13.99 -9.37
C TYR A 413 -15.45 -14.72 -10.00
N THR A 414 -15.65 -15.35 -11.17
CA THR A 414 -14.55 -15.98 -11.93
C THR A 414 -13.58 -14.93 -12.47
N LEU A 415 -14.09 -13.76 -12.89
CA LEU A 415 -13.26 -12.61 -13.28
C LEU A 415 -12.47 -12.07 -12.08
N LEU A 416 -13.12 -11.87 -10.93
CA LEU A 416 -12.46 -11.45 -9.68
C LEU A 416 -11.27 -12.36 -9.32
N LYS A 417 -11.43 -13.68 -9.46
CA LYS A 417 -10.37 -14.66 -9.17
C LYS A 417 -9.26 -14.66 -10.21
N SER A 418 -9.61 -14.50 -11.50
CA SER A 418 -8.62 -14.46 -12.58
C SER A 418 -7.77 -13.20 -12.56
N PHE A 419 -8.33 -12.08 -12.07
CA PHE A 419 -7.68 -10.78 -12.05
C PHE A 419 -7.73 -10.16 -10.63
N PRO A 420 -6.98 -10.75 -9.66
CA PRO A 420 -7.06 -10.35 -8.26
C PRO A 420 -6.56 -8.93 -8.00
N ASP A 421 -5.74 -8.38 -8.90
CA ASP A 421 -5.13 -7.05 -8.79
C ASP A 421 -5.63 -6.05 -9.84
N GLU A 422 -6.61 -6.39 -10.67
CA GLU A 422 -7.20 -5.45 -11.64
C GLU A 422 -8.56 -4.97 -11.15
N ASP A 423 -8.79 -3.67 -11.18
CA ASP A 423 -10.10 -3.06 -10.92
C ASP A 423 -11.12 -3.52 -11.96
N ILE A 424 -12.19 -4.21 -11.52
CA ILE A 424 -13.23 -4.74 -12.41
C ILE A 424 -14.43 -3.79 -12.57
N GLN A 425 -14.27 -2.52 -12.21
CA GLN A 425 -15.19 -1.39 -12.49
C GLN A 425 -16.65 -1.68 -12.09
N GLY A 426 -16.85 -2.15 -10.87
CA GLY A 426 -18.19 -2.36 -10.31
C GLY A 426 -19.01 -3.47 -10.96
N LYS A 427 -18.45 -4.34 -11.81
CA LYS A 427 -19.20 -5.43 -12.48
C LYS A 427 -19.97 -6.34 -11.51
N VAL A 428 -19.36 -6.68 -10.36
CA VAL A 428 -20.01 -7.51 -9.34
C VAL A 428 -21.17 -6.76 -8.67
N ILE A 429 -20.98 -5.47 -8.37
CA ILE A 429 -22.04 -4.61 -7.82
C ILE A 429 -23.20 -4.53 -8.82
N GLY A 430 -22.91 -4.40 -10.12
CA GLY A 430 -23.91 -4.45 -11.19
C GLY A 430 -24.72 -5.76 -11.20
N CYS A 431 -24.05 -6.92 -11.07
CA CYS A 431 -24.74 -8.21 -10.95
C CYS A 431 -25.62 -8.28 -9.70
N LEU A 432 -25.13 -7.82 -8.54
CA LEU A 432 -25.90 -7.81 -7.29
C LEU A 432 -27.14 -6.91 -7.40
N ARG A 433 -27.00 -5.72 -8.01
CA ARG A 433 -28.11 -4.78 -8.30
C ARG A 433 -29.17 -5.41 -9.20
N GLN A 434 -28.75 -6.17 -10.22
CA GLN A 434 -29.68 -6.92 -11.07
C GLN A 434 -30.47 -7.95 -10.25
N TRP A 435 -29.80 -8.74 -9.40
CA TRP A 435 -30.51 -9.69 -8.54
C TRP A 435 -31.45 -9.02 -7.53
N LEU A 436 -31.10 -7.84 -7.01
CA LEU A 436 -31.98 -7.08 -6.12
C LEU A 436 -33.27 -6.63 -6.80
N THR A 437 -33.20 -6.26 -8.08
CA THR A 437 -34.37 -5.77 -8.83
C THR A 437 -35.19 -6.90 -9.46
N GLU A 438 -34.55 -7.98 -9.92
CA GLU A 438 -35.23 -9.05 -10.66
C GLU A 438 -35.69 -10.21 -9.77
N ASN A 439 -34.93 -10.56 -8.72
CA ASN A 439 -35.24 -11.72 -7.87
C ASN A 439 -34.59 -11.65 -6.49
N ASN A 440 -34.96 -10.65 -5.69
CA ASN A 440 -34.36 -10.40 -4.38
C ASN A 440 -34.53 -11.57 -3.37
N SER A 441 -35.53 -12.44 -3.59
CA SER A 441 -35.83 -13.58 -2.71
C SER A 441 -34.69 -14.61 -2.63
N LYS A 442 -33.79 -14.59 -3.62
CA LYS A 442 -32.59 -15.45 -3.67
C LYS A 442 -31.40 -14.88 -2.91
N MET A 443 -31.44 -13.61 -2.52
CA MET A 443 -30.38 -12.93 -1.78
C MET A 443 -30.66 -13.02 -0.28
N SER A 444 -29.61 -13.11 0.54
CA SER A 444 -29.72 -13.03 2.00
C SER A 444 -30.09 -11.62 2.47
N ASP A 445 -30.75 -11.54 3.63
CA ASP A 445 -31.18 -10.26 4.21
C ASP A 445 -30.00 -9.32 4.46
N LYS A 446 -28.86 -9.87 4.92
CA LYS A 446 -27.61 -9.12 5.13
C LYS A 446 -27.13 -8.47 3.83
N CYS A 447 -27.01 -9.25 2.76
CA CYS A 447 -26.59 -8.71 1.48
C CYS A 447 -27.57 -7.66 0.94
N ARG A 448 -28.89 -7.89 1.06
CA ARG A 448 -29.89 -6.92 0.60
C ARG A 448 -29.80 -5.59 1.36
N ILE A 449 -29.59 -5.62 2.67
CA ILE A 449 -29.47 -4.40 3.50
C ILE A 449 -28.25 -3.59 3.06
N GLU A 450 -27.07 -4.22 3.01
CA GLU A 450 -25.84 -3.52 2.63
C GLU A 450 -25.86 -3.01 1.18
N LEU A 451 -26.41 -3.80 0.26
CA LEU A 451 -26.54 -3.38 -1.13
C LEU A 451 -27.51 -2.19 -1.29
N LYS A 452 -28.63 -2.19 -0.55
CA LYS A 452 -29.55 -1.05 -0.54
C LYS A 452 -28.88 0.19 0.04
N HIS A 453 -28.04 0.05 1.06
CA HIS A 453 -27.25 1.17 1.59
C HIS A 453 -26.30 1.75 0.53
N VAL A 454 -25.63 0.89 -0.26
CA VAL A 454 -24.80 1.34 -1.38
C VAL A 454 -25.61 2.07 -2.45
N ILE A 455 -26.78 1.54 -2.83
CA ILE A 455 -27.66 2.20 -3.82
C ILE A 455 -28.19 3.53 -3.29
N TYR A 456 -28.58 3.59 -2.01
CA TYR A 456 -29.01 4.82 -1.35
C TYR A 456 -27.92 5.90 -1.38
N ASN A 457 -26.66 5.54 -1.14
CA ASN A 457 -25.55 6.48 -1.22
C ASN A 457 -25.33 6.99 -2.66
N THR A 458 -25.54 6.14 -3.67
CA THR A 458 -25.48 6.57 -5.07
C THR A 458 -26.67 7.43 -5.52
N GLU A 459 -27.79 7.38 -4.82
CA GLU A 459 -28.92 8.30 -5.04
C GLU A 459 -28.63 9.69 -4.46
N ILE A 460 -27.98 9.73 -3.29
CA ILE A 460 -27.52 10.99 -2.68
C ILE A 460 -26.41 11.61 -3.52
N ASP A 461 -25.45 10.79 -3.92
CA ASP A 461 -24.29 11.17 -4.69
C ASP A 461 -24.12 10.26 -5.93
N PRO A 462 -24.69 10.67 -7.09
CA PRO A 462 -24.62 9.89 -8.32
C PRO A 462 -23.22 9.74 -8.91
N THR A 463 -22.23 10.50 -8.45
CA THR A 463 -20.83 10.34 -8.91
C THR A 463 -20.18 9.08 -8.31
N LEU A 464 -20.73 8.55 -7.21
CA LEU A 464 -20.33 7.28 -6.63
C LEU A 464 -20.85 6.08 -7.44
N ASP A 465 -21.81 6.26 -8.34
CA ASP A 465 -22.22 5.21 -9.27
C ASP A 465 -21.31 5.20 -10.50
N ILE A 466 -20.12 4.60 -10.38
CA ILE A 466 -19.09 4.64 -11.43
C ILE A 466 -19.62 4.25 -12.83
N PRO A 467 -20.40 3.16 -13.01
CA PRO A 467 -21.00 2.84 -14.30
C PRO A 467 -21.95 3.92 -14.84
N PHE A 468 -22.83 4.47 -13.99
CA PHE A 468 -23.74 5.54 -14.38
C PHE A 468 -22.99 6.82 -14.72
N TYR A 469 -22.12 7.29 -13.83
CA TYR A 469 -21.40 8.54 -13.99
C TYR A 469 -20.52 8.50 -15.24
N THR A 470 -19.79 7.42 -15.46
CA THR A 470 -18.92 7.26 -16.64
C THR A 470 -19.73 7.25 -17.94
N ALA A 471 -20.85 6.52 -17.99
CA ALA A 471 -21.69 6.45 -19.18
C ALA A 471 -22.41 7.78 -19.47
N CYS A 472 -22.83 8.51 -18.42
CA CYS A 472 -23.63 9.72 -18.56
C CYS A 472 -22.82 11.02 -18.54
N LYS A 473 -21.52 11.00 -18.25
CA LYS A 473 -20.68 12.22 -18.08
C LYS A 473 -20.90 13.28 -19.16
N SER A 474 -20.76 12.88 -20.43
CA SER A 474 -20.93 13.79 -21.58
C SER A 474 -22.34 14.39 -21.67
N GLU A 475 -23.37 13.59 -21.35
CA GLU A 475 -24.76 14.07 -21.36
C GLU A 475 -25.06 14.96 -20.16
N LEU A 476 -24.49 14.67 -18.98
CA LEU A 476 -24.59 15.50 -17.79
C LEU A 476 -23.96 16.88 -18.03
N ASP A 477 -22.75 16.92 -18.58
CA ASP A 477 -22.04 18.17 -18.90
C ASP A 477 -22.81 19.01 -19.93
N ARG A 478 -23.54 18.37 -20.85
CA ARG A 478 -24.29 19.04 -21.91
C ARG A 478 -25.69 19.49 -21.50
N LEU A 479 -26.40 18.68 -20.72
CA LEU A 479 -27.84 18.83 -20.45
C LEU A 479 -28.17 19.29 -19.02
N CYS A 480 -27.22 19.11 -18.11
CA CYS A 480 -27.42 19.30 -16.66
C CYS A 480 -26.34 20.18 -16.02
N ALA A 481 -25.55 20.92 -16.81
CA ALA A 481 -24.52 21.85 -16.33
C ALA A 481 -25.05 22.87 -15.31
N ASP A 482 -26.24 23.42 -15.51
CA ASP A 482 -26.85 24.41 -14.60
C ASP A 482 -27.28 23.81 -13.25
N GLY A 483 -27.49 22.49 -13.21
CA GLY A 483 -27.77 21.74 -11.98
C GLY A 483 -26.59 21.70 -11.02
N TYR A 484 -25.36 21.77 -11.54
CA TYR A 484 -24.13 21.89 -10.73
C TYR A 484 -23.97 23.29 -10.10
N ALA A 485 -24.45 24.34 -10.77
CA ALA A 485 -24.11 25.72 -10.46
C ALA A 485 -25.05 26.41 -9.43
N THR A 486 -26.28 25.91 -9.26
CA THR A 486 -27.31 26.63 -8.49
C THR A 486 -27.50 26.15 -7.05
N GLY A 487 -26.89 25.04 -6.65
CA GLY A 487 -26.94 24.54 -5.26
C GLY A 487 -28.33 24.15 -4.76
N VAL A 488 -29.37 24.20 -5.60
CA VAL A 488 -30.73 23.76 -5.24
C VAL A 488 -30.78 22.24 -5.33
N GLY A 489 -30.35 21.57 -4.26
CA GLY A 489 -30.42 20.11 -4.09
C GLY A 489 -29.08 19.36 -4.10
N GLY A 490 -27.95 20.02 -4.40
CA GLY A 490 -26.63 19.37 -4.45
C GLY A 490 -26.54 18.22 -5.46
N HIS A 491 -25.68 17.22 -5.21
CA HIS A 491 -25.52 16.03 -6.07
C HIS A 491 -26.85 15.28 -6.32
N ARG A 492 -27.84 15.40 -5.41
CA ARG A 492 -29.19 14.81 -5.55
C ARG A 492 -29.98 15.36 -6.74
N GLY A 493 -29.66 16.56 -7.22
CA GLY A 493 -30.30 17.19 -8.38
C GLY A 493 -29.90 16.57 -9.72
N ILE A 494 -28.75 15.88 -9.79
CA ILE A 494 -28.21 15.29 -11.02
C ILE A 494 -29.16 14.23 -11.58
N LEU A 495 -29.66 13.33 -10.73
CA LEU A 495 -30.60 12.29 -11.15
C LEU A 495 -31.94 12.88 -11.59
N GLU A 496 -32.49 13.85 -10.86
CA GLU A 496 -33.75 14.50 -11.27
C GLU A 496 -33.62 15.18 -12.63
N CYS A 497 -32.52 15.91 -12.86
CA CYS A 497 -32.26 16.55 -14.14
C CYS A 497 -32.20 15.52 -15.27
N ILE A 498 -31.34 14.51 -15.16
CA ILE A 498 -31.12 13.58 -16.27
C ILE A 498 -32.35 12.69 -16.53
N LYS A 499 -33.12 12.32 -15.49
CA LYS A 499 -34.40 11.60 -15.62
C LYS A 499 -35.42 12.44 -16.40
N ALA A 500 -35.49 13.75 -16.14
CA ALA A 500 -36.35 14.66 -16.91
C ALA A 500 -35.90 14.76 -18.38
N ARG A 501 -34.60 14.93 -18.63
CA ARG A 501 -34.03 14.96 -19.99
C ARG A 501 -34.27 13.65 -20.75
N TYR A 502 -34.17 12.51 -20.07
CA TYR A 502 -34.52 11.20 -20.62
C TYR A 502 -36.01 11.15 -21.03
N ALA A 503 -36.91 11.62 -20.17
CA ALA A 503 -38.34 11.70 -20.47
C ALA A 503 -38.65 12.65 -21.63
N GLU A 504 -37.86 13.71 -21.83
CA GLU A 504 -37.97 14.61 -22.99
C GLU A 504 -37.41 13.99 -24.29
N GLY A 505 -36.67 12.88 -24.20
CA GLY A 505 -36.01 12.24 -25.35
C GLY A 505 -34.75 12.98 -25.81
N THR A 506 -34.14 13.80 -24.95
CA THR A 506 -32.98 14.65 -25.32
C THR A 506 -31.62 13.99 -25.05
N VAL A 507 -31.59 12.92 -24.24
CA VAL A 507 -30.42 12.07 -24.02
C VAL A 507 -30.18 11.24 -25.28
N LYS A 508 -28.99 11.34 -25.89
CA LYS A 508 -28.67 10.65 -27.14
C LYS A 508 -27.90 9.38 -26.88
N ASP A 509 -26.93 9.42 -25.97
CA ASP A 509 -26.05 8.29 -25.67
C ASP A 509 -26.84 7.09 -25.13
N GLU A 510 -26.69 5.95 -25.80
CA GLU A 510 -27.47 4.75 -25.48
C GLU A 510 -26.97 4.06 -24.19
N THR A 511 -25.66 4.16 -23.89
CA THR A 511 -25.11 3.61 -22.65
C THR A 511 -25.61 4.41 -21.44
N CYS A 512 -25.69 5.74 -21.56
CA CYS A 512 -26.29 6.59 -20.55
C CYS A 512 -27.78 6.26 -20.36
N LYS A 513 -28.55 6.12 -21.44
CA LYS A 513 -29.97 5.69 -21.35
C LYS A 513 -30.13 4.37 -20.60
N GLN A 514 -29.28 3.39 -20.86
CA GLN A 514 -29.31 2.10 -20.16
C GLN A 514 -29.05 2.26 -18.66
N GLN A 515 -28.09 3.11 -18.27
CA GLN A 515 -27.81 3.36 -16.86
C GLN A 515 -28.93 4.14 -16.16
N ILE A 516 -29.53 5.13 -16.83
CA ILE A 516 -30.72 5.84 -16.33
C ILE A 516 -31.86 4.84 -16.09
N LEU A 517 -32.10 3.93 -17.04
CA LEU A 517 -33.13 2.89 -16.90
C LEU A 517 -32.82 1.90 -15.76
N ARG A 518 -31.55 1.58 -15.51
CA ARG A 518 -31.15 0.76 -14.36
C ARG A 518 -31.49 1.46 -13.05
N VAL A 519 -31.12 2.73 -12.90
CA VAL A 519 -31.45 3.54 -11.71
C VAL A 519 -32.97 3.56 -11.50
N MET A 520 -33.75 3.88 -12.54
CA MET A 520 -35.22 3.88 -12.45
C MET A 520 -35.81 2.50 -12.07
N LYS A 521 -35.17 1.40 -12.46
CA LYS A 521 -35.60 0.04 -12.04
C LYS A 521 -35.34 -0.19 -10.55
N GLU A 522 -34.22 0.29 -10.03
CA GLU A 522 -33.88 0.21 -8.61
C GLU A 522 -34.88 1.02 -7.77
N GLU A 523 -35.16 2.26 -8.16
CA GLU A 523 -36.19 3.14 -7.57
C GLU A 523 -37.59 2.51 -7.59
N LEU A 524 -37.96 1.87 -8.71
CA LEU A 524 -39.27 1.22 -8.85
C LEU A 524 -39.40 0.00 -7.93
N ALA A 525 -38.31 -0.76 -7.75
CA ALA A 525 -38.30 -1.98 -6.94
C ALA A 525 -38.49 -1.71 -5.45
N ASP A 526 -38.01 -0.58 -4.94
CA ASP A 526 -38.21 -0.16 -3.56
C ASP A 526 -38.19 1.38 -3.46
N ILE A 527 -39.28 1.96 -2.97
CA ILE A 527 -39.42 3.42 -2.82
C ILE A 527 -38.29 4.04 -1.98
N HIS A 528 -37.70 3.31 -1.04
CA HIS A 528 -36.58 3.82 -0.23
C HIS A 528 -35.31 4.07 -1.05
N LEU A 529 -35.23 3.52 -2.26
CA LEU A 529 -34.16 3.74 -3.24
C LEU A 529 -34.47 4.92 -4.18
N ASP A 530 -35.60 5.62 -4.00
CA ASP A 530 -35.87 6.93 -4.58
C ASP A 530 -35.94 7.95 -3.44
N VAL A 531 -34.78 8.49 -3.06
CA VAL A 531 -34.63 9.30 -1.84
C VAL A 531 -35.57 10.51 -1.86
N ASN A 532 -35.74 11.13 -3.03
CA ASN A 532 -36.61 12.30 -3.20
C ASN A 532 -38.10 11.93 -3.09
N LEU A 533 -38.53 10.85 -3.73
CA LEU A 533 -39.93 10.40 -3.64
C LEU A 533 -40.26 9.93 -2.23
N TYR A 534 -39.37 9.16 -1.59
CA TYR A 534 -39.59 8.68 -0.24
C TYR A 534 -39.71 9.81 0.76
N GLN A 535 -38.83 10.82 0.67
CA GLN A 535 -38.90 12.00 1.54
C GLN A 535 -40.23 12.74 1.40
N ALA A 536 -40.70 12.96 0.17
CA ALA A 536 -41.99 13.58 -0.11
C ALA A 536 -43.18 12.76 0.42
N CYS A 537 -43.08 11.44 0.41
CA CYS A 537 -44.15 10.52 0.80
C CYS A 537 -44.01 9.93 2.21
N ALA A 538 -42.99 10.28 3.00
CA ALA A 538 -42.64 9.57 4.23
C ALA A 538 -43.80 9.54 5.26
N MET A 539 -44.52 10.65 5.39
CA MET A 539 -45.68 10.74 6.29
C MET A 539 -46.87 9.92 5.77
N ASP A 540 -47.11 9.93 4.46
CA ASP A 540 -48.17 9.17 3.82
C ASP A 540 -47.91 7.66 3.89
N VAL A 541 -46.66 7.23 3.71
CA VAL A 541 -46.25 5.83 3.90
C VAL A 541 -46.55 5.37 5.32
N ARG A 542 -46.20 6.15 6.34
CA ARG A 542 -46.50 5.81 7.74
C ARG A 542 -48.00 5.79 8.06
N HIS A 543 -48.81 6.54 7.32
CA HIS A 543 -50.24 6.65 7.62
C HIS A 543 -51.07 5.59 6.89
N TYR A 544 -50.70 5.25 5.66
CA TYR A 544 -51.49 4.38 4.78
C TYR A 544 -50.85 3.02 4.49
N CYS A 545 -49.54 2.87 4.71
CA CYS A 545 -48.76 1.71 4.30
C CYS A 545 -47.78 1.24 5.38
N ASP A 546 -48.09 1.46 6.67
CA ASP A 546 -47.23 1.12 7.81
C ASP A 546 -46.95 -0.38 7.93
N ASP A 547 -47.97 -1.21 7.69
CA ASP A 547 -47.89 -2.68 7.73
C ASP A 547 -47.30 -3.31 6.46
N VAL A 548 -46.93 -2.50 5.46
CA VAL A 548 -46.43 -2.98 4.17
C VAL A 548 -44.93 -3.18 4.22
N GLN A 549 -44.49 -4.42 3.97
CA GLN A 549 -43.07 -4.73 3.87
C GLN A 549 -42.40 -3.99 2.69
N SER A 550 -41.21 -3.47 2.93
CA SER A 550 -40.38 -2.81 1.91
C SER A 550 -39.91 -3.77 0.82
N GLY A 551 -39.75 -3.25 -0.40
CA GLY A 551 -39.31 -4.01 -1.58
C GLY A 551 -40.46 -4.56 -2.43
N ASP A 552 -40.11 -5.17 -3.56
CA ASP A 552 -41.03 -5.71 -4.57
C ASP A 552 -42.13 -4.72 -5.01
N SER A 553 -41.79 -3.43 -5.02
CA SER A 553 -42.72 -2.33 -5.33
C SER A 553 -43.97 -2.27 -4.44
N LYS A 554 -44.00 -2.94 -3.28
CA LYS A 554 -45.21 -3.09 -2.43
C LYS A 554 -45.69 -1.77 -1.85
N ILE A 555 -44.79 -0.99 -1.25
CA ILE A 555 -45.13 0.32 -0.67
C ILE A 555 -45.59 1.29 -1.77
N LEU A 556 -44.89 1.29 -2.91
CA LEU A 556 -45.26 2.11 -4.06
C LEU A 556 -46.66 1.74 -4.59
N SER A 557 -46.97 0.44 -4.66
CA SER A 557 -48.29 -0.06 -5.05
C SER A 557 -49.39 0.36 -4.07
N CYS A 558 -49.08 0.34 -2.77
CA CYS A 558 -49.97 0.83 -1.72
C CYS A 558 -50.26 2.34 -1.88
N LEU A 559 -49.21 3.16 -2.06
CA LEU A 559 -49.36 4.60 -2.28
C LEU A 559 -50.16 4.92 -3.54
N LEU A 560 -49.91 4.22 -4.65
CA LEU A 560 -50.67 4.38 -5.89
C LEU A 560 -52.15 4.05 -5.71
N SER A 561 -52.46 2.99 -4.96
CA SER A 561 -53.83 2.63 -4.62
C SER A 561 -54.50 3.66 -3.71
N ALA A 562 -53.77 4.18 -2.72
CA ALA A 562 -54.22 5.24 -1.84
C ALA A 562 -54.45 6.56 -2.61
N ALA A 563 -53.62 6.89 -3.60
CA ALA A 563 -53.77 8.08 -4.43
C ALA A 563 -55.07 8.10 -5.25
N GLN A 564 -55.56 6.92 -5.64
CA GLN A 564 -56.78 6.70 -6.42
C GLN A 564 -58.04 6.51 -5.57
N SER A 565 -57.88 6.17 -4.29
CA SER A 565 -58.99 5.96 -3.36
C SER A 565 -59.66 7.27 -2.97
N SER A 566 -61.00 7.27 -2.87
CA SER A 566 -61.76 8.40 -2.31
C SER A 566 -61.58 8.54 -0.79
N ASN A 567 -61.12 7.48 -0.11
CA ASN A 567 -60.99 7.43 1.35
C ASN A 567 -59.59 7.79 1.86
N ALA A 568 -58.63 8.03 0.96
CA ALA A 568 -57.27 8.41 1.31
C ALA A 568 -56.89 9.74 0.63
N ARG A 569 -56.24 10.63 1.38
CA ARG A 569 -55.78 11.92 0.87
C ARG A 569 -54.30 12.06 1.16
N LEU A 570 -53.49 11.58 0.22
CA LEU A 570 -52.05 11.84 0.23
C LEU A 570 -51.77 13.34 0.29
N SER A 571 -50.66 13.71 0.94
CA SER A 571 -50.13 15.07 0.91
C SER A 571 -49.94 15.58 -0.53
N ASP A 572 -50.04 16.90 -0.72
CA ASP A 572 -49.90 17.51 -2.05
C ASP A 572 -48.50 17.27 -2.63
N GLU A 573 -47.47 17.27 -1.77
CA GLU A 573 -46.08 17.00 -2.16
C GLU A 573 -45.89 15.55 -2.63
N CYS A 574 -46.33 14.57 -1.84
CA CYS A 574 -46.28 13.16 -2.24
C CYS A 574 -47.08 12.91 -3.52
N ARG A 575 -48.29 13.46 -3.62
CA ARG A 575 -49.16 13.29 -4.80
C ARG A 575 -48.50 13.84 -6.06
N SER A 576 -47.93 15.05 -6.00
CA SER A 576 -47.24 15.66 -7.13
C SER A 576 -46.04 14.82 -7.55
N LYS A 577 -45.18 14.41 -6.62
CA LYS A 577 -43.99 13.60 -6.92
C LYS A 577 -44.33 12.22 -7.46
N LEU A 578 -45.36 11.58 -6.93
CA LEU A 578 -45.84 10.29 -7.42
C LEU A 578 -46.36 10.39 -8.87
N GLN A 579 -47.05 11.48 -9.21
CA GLN A 579 -47.50 11.75 -10.59
C GLN A 579 -46.32 12.00 -11.55
N ASP A 580 -45.32 12.76 -11.13
CA ASP A 580 -44.10 12.98 -11.92
C ASP A 580 -43.41 11.65 -12.25
N ARG A 581 -43.30 10.76 -11.26
CA ARG A 581 -42.71 9.43 -11.43
C ARG A 581 -43.52 8.53 -12.35
N GLN A 582 -44.84 8.52 -12.22
CA GLN A 582 -45.72 7.79 -13.15
C GLN A 582 -45.49 8.19 -14.61
N LEU A 583 -45.32 9.49 -14.89
CA LEU A 583 -45.04 9.99 -16.24
C LEU A 583 -43.69 9.48 -16.76
N ILE A 584 -42.65 9.54 -15.93
CA ILE A 584 -41.29 9.10 -16.27
C ILE A 584 -41.27 7.60 -16.54
N TRP A 585 -41.84 6.79 -15.64
CA TRP A 585 -41.93 5.33 -15.81
C TRP A 585 -42.74 4.96 -17.04
N ALA A 586 -43.87 5.63 -17.31
CA ALA A 586 -44.68 5.39 -18.52
C ALA A 586 -43.87 5.55 -19.82
N LYS A 587 -42.91 6.48 -19.85
CA LYS A 587 -42.00 6.66 -20.99
C LYS A 587 -40.90 5.60 -21.04
N ALA A 588 -40.37 5.18 -19.90
CA ALA A 588 -39.39 4.10 -19.81
C ALA A 588 -39.96 2.74 -20.26
N ILE A 589 -41.22 2.44 -19.95
CA ILE A 589 -41.91 1.19 -20.31
C ILE A 589 -42.17 1.07 -21.83
N LYS A 590 -42.35 2.19 -22.54
CA LYS A 590 -42.46 2.16 -24.01
C LYS A 590 -41.18 1.68 -24.69
N VAL A 591 -40.05 1.69 -23.98
CA VAL A 591 -38.71 1.32 -24.48
C VAL A 591 -38.23 -0.02 -23.88
N CYS A 592 -38.66 -0.36 -22.66
CA CYS A 592 -38.24 -1.55 -21.94
C CYS A 592 -39.45 -2.43 -21.60
N CYS A 593 -39.42 -3.71 -21.96
CA CYS A 593 -40.36 -4.74 -21.47
C CYS A 593 -40.22 -4.92 -19.94
N LEU A 594 -40.60 -3.90 -19.16
CA LEU A 594 -40.75 -3.96 -17.72
C LEU A 594 -42.02 -4.79 -17.43
N VAL A 595 -41.85 -6.11 -17.45
CA VAL A 595 -42.92 -7.10 -17.27
C VAL A 595 -43.71 -6.88 -15.97
N PHE A 596 -43.13 -6.23 -14.96
CA PHE A 596 -43.80 -5.94 -13.69
C PHE A 596 -44.97 -4.94 -13.78
N ILE A 597 -45.07 -4.12 -14.84
CA ILE A 597 -46.15 -3.13 -14.96
C ILE A 597 -47.37 -3.68 -15.72
N PHE A 598 -47.29 -4.89 -16.29
CA PHE A 598 -48.46 -5.51 -16.92
C PHE A 598 -49.59 -5.84 -15.95
N GLN A 599 -49.34 -5.82 -14.64
CA GLN A 599 -50.40 -5.94 -13.63
C GLN A 599 -51.06 -4.60 -13.27
N PHE A 600 -50.44 -3.46 -13.64
CA PHE A 600 -50.90 -2.12 -13.30
C PHE A 600 -51.54 -1.34 -14.47
N CYS A 601 -51.38 -1.78 -15.72
CA CYS A 601 -52.05 -1.16 -16.87
C CYS A 601 -53.45 -1.77 -17.19
N LYS A 602 -53.99 -2.63 -16.31
CA LYS A 602 -55.26 -3.35 -16.51
C LYS A 602 -56.32 -3.12 -15.43
N ILE A 603 -56.15 -2.12 -14.56
CA ILE A 603 -57.16 -1.69 -13.59
C ILE A 603 -57.49 -0.22 -13.84
#